data_AF-A0AAP2DZ55-F1
#
_entry.id   AF-A0AAP2DZ55-F1
#
_cell.length_a   1.000
_cell.length_b   1.000
_cell.length_c   1.000
_cell.angle_alpha   90.00
_cell.angle_beta   90.00
_cell.angle_gamma   90.00
#
_symmetry.space_group_name_H-M   'P 1'
#
loop_
_entity.id
_entity.type
_entity.pdbx_description
1 polymer ?
#
loop_
_entity_poly.entity_id
_entity_poly.type
_entity_poly.pdbx_seq_one_letter_code
_entity_poly.pdbx_strand_id
1 'polypeptide(L)'
;MNPSRVIRTVINITLDILAKNELASFAFVGVYKLKQERIKVNRNSEENQDTELTQRFRTYKRITEYFLGTQTFKHTFQAKSNAYLIVNKRHANYERMNDEIISMFTNMFQDLVELR
;
A
#
# COMPACT_ATOMS: atom_id res chain seq x y z
N MET A 1 14.90 -16.56 -1.35
CA MET A 1 14.57 -15.55 -0.31
C MET A 1 13.30 -16.00 0.40
N ASN A 2 13.21 -16.01 1.73
CA ASN A 2 12.00 -16.41 2.45
C ASN A 2 11.08 -15.17 2.63
N PRO A 3 9.93 -15.08 1.93
CA PRO A 3 9.07 -13.89 1.96
C PRO A 3 8.58 -13.53 3.37
N SER A 4 8.35 -14.53 4.22
CA SER A 4 7.92 -14.35 5.60
C SER A 4 8.97 -13.63 6.45
N ARG A 5 10.27 -13.84 6.18
CA ARG A 5 11.35 -13.11 6.89
C ARG A 5 11.36 -11.63 6.51
N VAL A 6 11.16 -11.31 5.23
CA VAL A 6 11.12 -9.92 4.76
C VAL A 6 9.94 -9.19 5.39
N ILE A 7 8.75 -9.78 5.34
CA ILE A 7 7.55 -9.19 5.92
C ILE A 7 7.72 -8.98 7.42
N ARG A 8 8.24 -9.98 8.15
CA ARG A 8 8.49 -9.87 9.59
C ARG A 8 9.46 -8.72 9.90
N THR A 9 10.52 -8.57 9.13
CA THR A 9 11.47 -7.45 9.31
C THR A 9 10.79 -6.11 9.08
N VAL A 10 9.99 -5.96 8.01
CA VAL A 10 9.25 -4.71 7.73
C VAL A 10 8.31 -4.38 8.89
N ILE A 11 7.52 -5.34 9.37
CA ILE A 11 6.62 -5.12 10.52
C ILE A 11 7.38 -4.73 11.78
N ASN A 12 8.51 -5.37 12.08
CA ASN A 12 9.31 -5.00 13.24
C ASN A 12 9.84 -3.57 13.14
N ILE A 13 10.29 -3.14 11.95
CA ILE A 13 10.73 -1.76 11.72
C ILE A 13 9.55 -0.79 11.88
N THR A 14 8.39 -1.12 11.33
CA THR A 14 7.17 -0.32 11.48
C THR A 14 6.79 -0.12 12.95
N LEU A 15 6.83 -1.19 13.76
CA LEU A 15 6.53 -1.13 15.18
C LEU A 15 7.59 -0.33 15.96
N ASP A 16 8.87 -0.46 15.62
CA ASP A 16 9.95 0.32 16.24
C ASP A 16 9.83 1.83 15.93
N ILE A 17 9.48 2.18 14.69
CA ILE A 17 9.19 3.58 14.31
C ILE A 17 8.00 4.10 15.11
N LEU A 18 6.92 3.32 15.24
CA LEU A 18 5.72 3.71 15.96
C LEU A 18 5.99 3.89 17.47
N ALA A 19 6.86 3.07 18.06
CA ALA A 19 7.28 3.19 19.45
C ALA A 19 8.06 4.48 19.72
N LYS A 20 8.79 5.00 18.72
CA LYS A 20 9.56 6.25 18.81
C LYS A 20 8.74 7.48 18.40
N ASN A 21 7.74 7.29 17.55
CA ASN A 21 6.86 8.33 17.06
C ASN A 21 5.42 7.79 16.96
N GLU A 22 4.62 8.03 17.99
CA GLU A 22 3.24 7.55 18.06
C GLU A 22 2.29 8.20 17.02
N LEU A 23 2.75 9.24 16.32
CA LEU A 23 2.04 9.91 15.24
C LEU A 23 2.50 9.42 13.86
N ALA A 24 3.40 8.43 13.78
CA ALA A 24 3.87 7.89 12.52
C ALA A 24 2.70 7.35 11.68
N SER A 25 2.79 7.58 10.37
CA SER A 25 1.91 7.02 9.35
C SER A 25 2.77 6.24 8.36
N PHE A 26 2.18 5.26 7.69
CA PHE A 26 2.88 4.33 6.83
C PHE A 26 2.17 4.17 5.49
N ALA A 27 2.89 3.67 4.50
CA ALA A 27 2.30 3.29 3.23
C ALA A 27 3.19 2.28 2.49
N PHE A 28 2.57 1.47 1.64
CA PHE A 28 3.28 0.55 0.76
C PHE A 28 2.66 0.53 -0.63
N VAL A 29 3.47 0.20 -1.64
CA VAL A 29 3.00 0.00 -3.01
C VAL A 29 2.91 -1.51 -3.26
N GLY A 30 1.71 -1.98 -3.63
CA GLY A 30 1.56 -3.28 -4.25
C GLY A 30 2.18 -3.20 -5.63
N VAL A 31 3.31 -3.84 -5.86
CA VAL A 31 4.02 -3.73 -7.15
C VAL A 31 3.08 -4.07 -8.33
N TYR A 32 3.15 -3.25 -9.38
CA TYR A 32 2.46 -3.41 -10.65
C TYR A 32 2.86 -4.71 -11.34
N LYS A 33 1.92 -5.38 -12.03
CA LYS A 33 2.30 -6.35 -13.07
C LYS A 33 2.98 -5.57 -14.20
N LEU A 34 4.12 -6.05 -14.71
CA LEU A 34 4.77 -5.47 -15.89
C LEU A 34 3.76 -5.44 -17.06
N LYS A 35 3.80 -4.41 -17.93
CA LYS A 35 2.85 -4.16 -19.04
C LYS A 35 2.53 -5.41 -19.88
N GLN A 36 3.49 -6.32 -20.04
CA GLN A 36 3.34 -7.57 -20.79
C GLN A 36 2.36 -8.57 -20.15
N GLU A 37 2.17 -8.55 -18.84
CA GLU A 37 1.23 -9.45 -18.14
C GLU A 37 -0.21 -8.95 -18.17
N ARG A 38 -0.44 -7.64 -18.38
CA ARG A 38 -1.77 -7.05 -18.54
C ARG A 38 -2.43 -7.42 -19.87
N ILE A 39 -1.62 -7.53 -20.93
CA ILE A 39 -2.08 -7.81 -22.29
C ILE A 39 -2.68 -9.23 -22.42
N LYS A 40 -2.27 -10.19 -21.56
CA LYS A 40 -2.81 -11.56 -21.59
C LYS A 40 -4.16 -11.74 -20.89
N VAL A 41 -4.52 -10.85 -19.97
CA VAL A 41 -5.75 -11.02 -19.15
C VAL A 41 -6.94 -10.26 -19.77
N ASN A 42 -6.68 -9.17 -20.51
CA ASN A 42 -7.72 -8.29 -21.08
C ASN A 42 -8.23 -8.72 -22.46
N ARG A 43 -8.74 -9.95 -22.61
CA ARG A 43 -9.57 -10.26 -23.79
C ARG A 43 -11.06 -10.47 -23.51
N ASN A 44 -11.48 -10.95 -22.32
CA ASN A 44 -12.86 -11.43 -22.18
C ASN A 44 -13.56 -11.11 -20.82
N SER A 45 -13.29 -10.01 -20.11
CA SER A 45 -13.99 -9.79 -18.83
C SER A 45 -14.13 -8.32 -18.46
N GLU A 46 -15.31 -7.74 -18.71
CA GLU A 46 -15.69 -6.40 -18.24
C GLU A 46 -16.17 -6.37 -16.76
N GLU A 47 -16.12 -7.49 -16.03
CA GLU A 47 -16.80 -7.62 -14.72
C GLU A 47 -15.91 -7.60 -13.46
N ASN A 48 -14.59 -7.47 -13.53
CA ASN A 48 -13.75 -7.69 -12.34
C ASN A 48 -12.73 -6.59 -12.05
N GLN A 49 -13.19 -5.36 -11.76
CA GLN A 49 -12.33 -4.28 -11.25
C GLN A 49 -11.67 -4.62 -9.89
N ASP A 50 -12.15 -5.65 -9.17
CA ASP A 50 -11.61 -6.07 -7.87
C ASP A 50 -10.52 -7.16 -7.96
N THR A 51 -10.26 -7.74 -9.14
CA THR A 51 -9.34 -8.88 -9.31
C THR A 51 -7.90 -8.52 -9.68
N GLU A 52 -7.57 -7.24 -9.90
CA GLU A 52 -6.22 -6.82 -10.29
C GLU A 52 -5.20 -6.75 -9.14
N LEU A 53 -5.61 -7.02 -7.90
CA LEU A 53 -4.70 -6.96 -6.76
C LEU A 53 -3.81 -8.19 -6.69
N THR A 54 -2.50 -8.02 -6.83
CA THR A 54 -1.52 -9.12 -6.77
C THR A 54 -1.62 -9.89 -5.44
N GLN A 55 -1.20 -11.15 -5.42
CA GLN A 55 -1.13 -11.94 -4.17
C GLN A 55 -0.32 -11.22 -3.09
N ARG A 56 0.77 -10.54 -3.48
CA ARG A 56 1.60 -9.71 -2.59
C ARG A 56 0.81 -8.58 -1.95
N PHE A 57 0.00 -7.86 -2.74
CA PHE A 57 -0.85 -6.79 -2.20
C PHE A 57 -1.80 -7.34 -1.13
N ARG A 58 -2.50 -8.45 -1.43
CA ARG A 58 -3.46 -9.04 -0.50
C ARG A 58 -2.79 -9.49 0.80
N THR A 59 -1.61 -10.10 0.70
CA THR A 59 -0.82 -10.50 1.86
C THR A 59 -0.40 -9.28 2.69
N TYR A 60 0.13 -8.23 2.07
CA TYR A 60 0.59 -7.04 2.78
C TYR A 60 -0.57 -6.30 3.44
N LYS A 61 -1.69 -6.12 2.73
CA LYS A 61 -2.92 -5.54 3.29
C LYS A 61 -3.35 -6.27 4.54
N ARG A 62 -3.50 -7.60 4.48
CA ARG A 62 -3.99 -8.40 5.61
C ARG A 62 -3.06 -8.35 6.82
N ILE A 63 -1.75 -8.37 6.59
CA ILE A 63 -0.76 -8.32 7.67
C ILE A 63 -0.75 -6.94 8.31
N THR A 64 -0.76 -5.89 7.49
CA THR A 64 -0.84 -4.50 7.97
C THR A 64 -2.12 -4.25 8.76
N GLU A 65 -3.28 -4.71 8.29
CA GLU A 65 -4.56 -4.57 9.03
C GLU A 65 -4.52 -5.29 10.38
N TYR A 66 -3.83 -6.43 10.47
CA TYR A 66 -3.67 -7.18 11.70
C TYR A 66 -2.78 -6.44 12.73
N PHE A 67 -1.63 -5.90 12.30
CA PHE A 67 -0.69 -5.23 13.20
C PHE A 67 -1.04 -3.76 13.47
N LEU A 68 -1.61 -3.07 12.49
CA LEU A 68 -1.95 -1.65 12.52
C LEU A 68 -3.46 -1.51 12.38
N GLY A 69 -4.21 -1.86 13.43
CA GLY A 69 -5.67 -1.93 13.37
C GLY A 69 -6.38 -0.64 12.92
N THR A 70 -7.65 -0.78 12.54
CA THR A 70 -8.47 0.32 12.02
C THR A 70 -8.97 1.30 13.08
N GLN A 71 -8.73 1.04 14.37
CA GLN A 71 -9.08 1.98 15.44
C GLN A 71 -8.15 3.20 15.41
N THR A 72 -6.84 2.96 15.45
CA THR A 72 -5.78 3.99 15.45
C THR A 72 -5.48 4.53 14.05
N PHE A 73 -5.61 3.68 13.02
CA PHE A 73 -5.22 4.04 11.66
C PHE A 73 -6.41 4.04 10.70
N LYS A 74 -6.40 5.01 9.78
CA LYS A 74 -7.22 5.02 8.57
C LYS A 74 -6.45 4.26 7.49
N HIS A 75 -7.10 3.25 6.94
CA HIS A 75 -6.56 2.46 5.85
C HIS A 75 -7.22 2.86 4.54
N THR A 76 -6.43 3.26 3.55
CA THR A 76 -6.95 3.69 2.25
C THR A 76 -6.17 2.99 1.14
N PHE A 77 -6.89 2.31 0.26
CA PHE A 77 -6.33 1.81 -0.99
C PHE A 77 -6.55 2.83 -2.11
N GLN A 78 -5.48 3.18 -2.82
CA GLN A 78 -5.54 4.01 -4.03
C GLN A 78 -5.25 3.15 -5.26
N ALA A 79 -6.29 2.86 -6.03
CA ALA A 79 -6.21 1.97 -7.19
C ALA A 79 -5.26 2.48 -8.28
N LYS A 80 -5.25 3.80 -8.54
CA LYS A 80 -4.44 4.40 -9.61
C LYS A 80 -2.94 4.19 -9.43
N SER A 81 -2.47 4.27 -8.19
CA SER A 81 -1.06 4.11 -7.84
C SER A 81 -0.73 2.75 -7.22
N ASN A 82 -1.72 1.86 -7.10
CA ASN A 82 -1.64 0.60 -6.35
C ASN A 82 -1.01 0.77 -4.95
N ALA A 83 -1.29 1.91 -4.32
CA ALA A 83 -0.75 2.28 -3.03
C ALA A 83 -1.75 1.96 -1.92
N TYR A 84 -1.25 1.51 -0.79
CA TYR A 84 -2.03 1.31 0.43
C TYR A 84 -1.48 2.23 1.52
N LEU A 85 -2.31 3.16 1.96
CA LEU A 85 -1.98 4.18 2.95
C LEU A 85 -2.54 3.79 4.32
N ILE A 86 -1.74 4.05 5.35
CA ILE A 86 -2.02 3.74 6.75
C ILE A 86 -1.78 5.02 7.54
N VAL A 87 -2.79 5.87 7.62
CA VAL A 87 -2.69 7.22 8.19
C VAL A 87 -3.14 7.19 9.65
N ASN A 88 -2.33 7.73 10.55
CA ASN A 88 -2.69 7.79 11.97
C ASN A 88 -3.77 8.84 12.20
N LYS A 89 -4.90 8.42 12.80
CA LYS A 89 -6.05 9.30 13.02
C LYS A 89 -5.82 10.40 14.05
N ARG A 90 -4.74 10.32 14.83
CA ARG A 90 -4.32 11.38 15.77
C ARG A 90 -3.80 12.63 15.04
N HIS A 91 -3.55 12.57 13.73
CA HIS A 91 -3.25 13.76 12.93
C HIS A 91 -4.50 14.62 12.72
N ALA A 92 -4.35 15.93 12.93
CA ALA A 92 -5.45 16.90 12.89
C ALA A 92 -6.21 16.94 11.55
N ASN A 93 -5.60 16.45 10.46
CA ASN A 93 -6.15 16.49 9.10
C ASN A 93 -6.03 15.15 8.35
N TYR A 94 -6.07 14.01 9.05
CA TYR A 94 -5.79 12.69 8.45
C TYR A 94 -6.63 12.36 7.19
N GLU A 95 -7.85 12.88 7.07
CA GLU A 95 -8.69 12.70 5.86
C GLU A 95 -8.19 13.50 4.64
N ARG A 96 -7.52 14.64 4.85
CA ARG A 96 -6.96 15.49 3.77
C ARG A 96 -5.54 15.07 3.37
N MET A 97 -4.82 14.38 4.24
CA MET A 97 -3.44 13.94 3.99
C MET A 97 -3.32 12.88 2.90
N ASN A 98 -4.43 12.22 2.51
CA ASN A 98 -4.38 11.16 1.50
C ASN A 98 -3.80 11.65 0.17
N ASP A 99 -4.26 12.79 -0.35
CA ASP A 99 -3.81 13.29 -1.65
C ASP A 99 -2.34 13.74 -1.61
N GLU A 100 -1.91 14.35 -0.50
CA GLU A 100 -0.53 14.77 -0.28
C GLU A 100 0.41 13.56 -0.17
N ILE A 101 0.02 12.53 0.56
CA ILE A 101 0.80 11.30 0.71
C ILE A 101 0.85 10.54 -0.62
N ILE A 102 -0.26 10.47 -1.37
CA ILE A 102 -0.27 9.86 -2.71
C ILE A 102 0.68 10.62 -3.64
N SER A 103 0.64 11.95 -3.63
CA SER A 103 1.54 12.80 -4.41
C SER A 103 3.00 12.55 -4.03
N MET A 104 3.32 12.56 -2.74
CA MET A 104 4.66 12.26 -2.22
C MET A 104 5.14 10.88 -2.66
N PHE A 105 4.31 9.83 -2.51
CA PHE A 105 4.64 8.48 -2.94
C PHE A 105 4.85 8.38 -4.44
N THR A 106 3.96 8.98 -5.23
CA THR A 106 4.08 9.01 -6.69
C THR A 106 5.38 9.69 -7.12
N ASN A 107 5.78 10.76 -6.42
CA ASN A 107 7.04 11.47 -6.67
C ASN A 107 8.28 10.69 -6.23
N MET A 108 8.25 10.04 -5.06
CA MET A 108 9.36 9.22 -4.57
C MET A 108 9.59 7.95 -5.41
N PHE A 109 8.53 7.46 -6.04
CA PHE A 109 8.54 6.23 -6.83
C PHE A 109 8.19 6.51 -8.30
N GLN A 110 8.60 7.67 -8.85
CA GLN A 110 8.34 8.02 -10.26
C GLN A 110 8.79 6.91 -11.22
N ASP A 111 9.91 6.25 -10.92
CA ASP A 111 10.45 5.13 -11.70
C ASP A 111 9.58 3.85 -11.62
N LEU A 112 8.68 3.73 -10.62
CA LEU A 112 7.69 2.65 -10.56
C LEU A 112 6.43 2.97 -11.40
N VAL A 113 6.24 4.23 -11.79
CA VAL A 113 5.08 4.74 -12.56
C VAL A 113 5.36 4.75 -14.06
N GLU A 114 6.62 4.65 -14.49
CA GLU A 114 7.00 4.59 -15.91
C GLU A 114 6.74 3.23 -16.56
N LEU A 115 5.47 2.83 -16.58
CA LEU A 115 4.92 1.90 -17.57
C LEU A 115 3.56 2.45 -18.05
N ARG A 116 3.54 3.70 -18.51
CA ARG A 116 2.45 4.25 -19.32
C ARG A 116 2.31 3.46 -20.62
#